data_AF-A0A2V8YA09-F1
#
_entry.id   AF-A0A2V8YA09-F1
#
_cell.length_a   1.000
_cell.length_b   1.000
_cell.length_c   1.000
_cell.angle_alpha   90.00
_cell.angle_beta   90.00
_cell.angle_gamma   90.00
#
_symmetry.space_group_name_H-M   'P 1'
#
loop_
_entity.id
_entity.type
_entity.pdbx_description
1 polymer ?
#
loop_
_entity_poly.entity_id
_entity_poly.type
_entity_poly.pdbx_seq_one_letter_code
_entity_poly.pdbx_strand_id
1 'polypeptide(L)' 'MTIPNEALSAHRARHQDAPAICSVRLRREFATPAGHPASSTFSVTDAELAAYKGAHTPKARPSRSKPRDDETF' A
#
# COMPACT_ATOMS: atom_id res chain seq x y z
N MET A 1 18.94 -3.51 9.85
CA MET A 1 18.01 -2.56 9.21
C MET A 1 16.60 -3.08 9.45
N THR A 2 15.86 -2.43 10.36
CA THR A 2 14.50 -2.81 10.71
C THR A 2 13.61 -1.61 10.44
N ILE A 3 12.55 -1.78 9.67
CA ILE A 3 11.60 -0.71 9.31
C ILE A 3 10.32 -0.95 10.12
N PRO A 4 10.04 -0.21 11.20
CA PRO A 4 8.81 -0.36 11.94
C PRO A 4 7.62 0.04 11.05
N ASN A 5 6.62 -0.82 11.00
CA ASN A 5 5.38 -0.55 10.27
C ASN A 5 4.21 -0.44 11.25
N GLU A 6 3.85 0.80 11.60
CA GLU A 6 2.73 1.07 12.49
C GLU A 6 1.39 0.61 11.91
N ALA A 7 1.24 0.56 10.58
CA ALA A 7 0.01 0.05 9.96
C ALA A 7 -0.18 -1.45 10.21
N LEU A 8 0.92 -2.21 10.29
CA LEU A 8 0.87 -3.61 10.67
C LEU A 8 0.58 -3.77 12.16
N SER A 9 1.28 -3.02 13.00
CA SER A 9 1.07 -3.01 14.46
C SER A 9 -0.38 -2.63 14.81
N ALA A 10 -0.96 -1.66 14.11
CA ALA A 10 -2.33 -1.19 14.28
C ALA A 10 -3.38 -2.03 13.52
N HIS A 11 -3.01 -3.17 12.93
CA HIS A 11 -3.91 -4.06 12.17
C HIS A 11 -4.64 -3.37 10.99
N ARG A 12 -4.07 -2.28 10.48
CA ARG A 12 -4.57 -1.52 9.31
C ARG A 12 -4.06 -2.06 7.97
N ALA A 13 -3.06 -2.94 8.00
CA ALA A 13 -2.50 -3.62 6.84
C ALA A 13 -2.32 -5.12 7.14
N ARG A 14 -2.41 -5.97 6.11
CA ARG A 14 -2.15 -7.41 6.28
C ARG A 14 -0.65 -7.66 6.40
N HIS A 15 -0.26 -8.72 7.11
CA HIS A 15 1.15 -9.16 7.17
C HIS A 15 1.76 -9.39 5.77
N GLN A 16 0.96 -9.85 4.81
CA GLN A 16 1.39 -10.07 3.42
C GLN A 16 1.68 -8.75 2.66
N ASP A 17 1.07 -7.65 3.09
CA ASP A 17 1.29 -6.33 2.49
C ASP A 17 2.56 -5.65 3.04
N ALA A 18 3.09 -6.14 4.17
CA ALA A 18 4.22 -5.52 4.86
C ALA A 18 5.47 -5.33 3.97
N PRO A 19 5.91 -6.32 3.16
CA PRO A 19 7.05 -6.14 2.26
C PRO A 19 6.82 -5.04 1.23
N ALA A 20 5.61 -4.97 0.67
CA ALA A 20 5.28 -3.99 -0.35
C ALA A 20 5.19 -2.58 0.24
N ILE A 21 4.61 -2.42 1.44
CA ILE A 21 4.59 -1.15 2.17
C ILE A 21 6.01 -0.66 2.49
N CYS A 22 6.89 -1.56 2.97
CA CYS A 22 8.30 -1.22 3.21
C CYS A 22 9.04 -0.78 1.94
N SER A 23 8.71 -1.38 0.78
CA SER A 23 9.31 -1.01 -0.50
C SER A 23 8.96 0.43 -0.92
N VAL A 24 7.77 0.92 -0.58
CA VAL A 24 7.34 2.31 -0.85
C VAL A 24 8.20 3.29 -0.06
N ARG A 25 8.46 3.00 1.23
CA ARG A 25 9.34 3.82 2.08
C ARG A 25 10.75 3.91 1.50
N LEU A 26 11.32 2.77 1.11
CA LEU A 26 12.66 2.71 0.53
C LEU A 26 12.75 3.52 -0.77
N ARG A 27 11.79 3.36 -1.68
CA ARG A 27 11.75 4.12 -2.93
C ARG A 27 11.68 5.62 -2.70
N ARG A 28 10.92 6.06 -1.68
CA ARG A 28 10.81 7.46 -1.31
C ARG A 28 12.12 8.02 -0.77
N GLU A 29 12.84 7.23 0.04
CA GLU A 29 14.18 7.59 0.51
C GLU A 29 15.15 7.74 -0.66
N PHE A 30 15.21 6.77 -1.57
CA PHE A 30 16.08 6.83 -2.75
C PHE A 30 15.71 7.96 -3.73
N ALA A 31 14.44 8.37 -3.78
CA ALA A 31 13.99 9.50 -4.58
C ALA A 31 14.25 10.87 -3.90
N THR A 32 14.56 10.88 -2.61
CA THR A 32 14.88 12.12 -1.88
C THR A 32 16.37 12.44 -2.09
N PRO A 33 16.73 13.64 -2.60
CA PRO A 33 18.12 13.97 -2.90
C PRO A 33 19.01 14.00 -1.64
N ALA A 34 20.29 13.65 -1.84
CA ALA A 34 21.31 13.20 -0.89
C ALA A 34 21.77 14.20 0.22
N GLY A 35 20.90 15.10 0.67
CA GLY A 35 21.17 16.00 1.80
C GLY A 35 20.68 15.47 3.15
N HIS A 36 19.96 14.34 3.17
CA HIS A 36 19.47 13.75 4.41
C HIS A 36 20.39 12.60 4.83
N PRO A 37 20.83 12.53 6.09
CA PRO A 37 21.60 11.39 6.56
C PRO A 37 20.75 10.13 6.35
N ALA A 38 21.34 9.13 5.67
CA ALA A 38 20.74 7.82 5.47
C ALA A 38 20.38 7.24 6.84
N SER A 39 19.12 7.43 7.24
CA SER A 39 18.67 7.08 8.57
C SER A 39 18.60 5.56 8.62
N SER A 40 19.40 4.93 9.48
CA SER A 40 19.42 3.46 9.65
C SER A 40 18.07 2.92 10.18
N THR A 41 17.23 3.82 10.69
CA THR A 41 15.86 3.61 11.15
C THR A 41 14.88 4.32 10.23
N PHE A 42 14.08 3.55 9.50
CA PHE A 42 12.99 4.07 8.67
C PHE A 42 11.66 3.68 9.30
N SER A 43 10.74 4.62 9.52
CA SER A 43 9.39 4.31 9.99
C SER A 43 8.39 4.45 8.84
N VAL A 44 7.51 3.46 8.69
CA VAL A 44 6.38 3.58 7.76
C VAL A 44 5.36 4.55 8.36
N THR A 45 5.08 5.61 7.62
CA THR A 45 4.10 6.66 7.94
C THR A 45 2.77 6.41 7.23
N ASP A 46 1.69 7.05 7.71
CA ASP A 46 0.37 7.01 7.06
C ASP A 46 0.42 7.45 5.58
N ALA A 47 1.37 8.31 5.21
CA ALA A 47 1.59 8.73 3.83
C ALA A 47 2.06 7.58 2.92
N GLU A 48 2.95 6.70 3.41
CA GLU A 48 3.33 5.50 2.66
C GLU A 48 2.22 4.47 2.60
N LEU A 49 1.43 4.34 3.66
CA LEU A 49 0.26 3.47 3.65
C LEU A 49 -0.78 3.96 2.62
N ALA A 50 -1.01 5.27 2.55
CA ALA A 50 -1.89 5.87 1.55
C ALA A 50 -1.36 5.67 0.13
N ALA A 51 -0.05 5.82 -0.09
CA ALA A 51 0.58 5.55 -1.39
C ALA A 51 0.50 4.07 -1.77
N TYR A 52 0.72 3.16 -0.82
CA TYR A 52 0.53 1.71 -1.01
C TYR A 52 -0.92 1.41 -1.40
N LYS A 53 -1.89 1.93 -0.65
CA LYS A 53 -3.31 1.77 -0.98
C LYS A 53 -3.62 2.37 -2.36
N GLY A 54 -3.12 3.54 -2.72
CA GLY A 54 -3.33 4.12 -4.04
C GLY A 54 -2.80 3.27 -5.19
N ALA A 55 -1.62 2.65 -5.01
CA ALA A 55 -0.98 1.81 -6.02
C ALA A 55 -1.57 0.38 -6.07
N HIS A 56 -2.02 -0.16 -4.94
CA HIS A 56 -2.50 -1.54 -4.80
C HIS A 56 -4.01 -1.70 -4.64
N THR A 57 -4.79 -0.62 -4.57
CA THR A 57 -6.23 -0.73 -4.76
C THR A 57 -6.45 -1.03 -6.23
N PRO A 58 -6.92 -2.23 -6.62
CA PRO A 58 -7.27 -2.48 -8.00
C PRO A 58 -8.33 -1.43 -8.38
N LYS A 59 -8.04 -0.62 -9.40
CA LYS A 59 -9.03 0.30 -10.00
C LYS A 59 -10.32 -0.48 -10.15
N ALA A 60 -11.39 0.00 -9.54
CA ALA A 60 -12.71 -0.60 -9.65
C ALA A 60 -13.01 -0.78 -11.15
N ARG A 61 -12.89 -2.01 -11.64
CA ARG A 61 -13.38 -2.34 -12.97
C ARG A 61 -14.89 -2.15 -12.87
N PRO A 62 -15.53 -1.36 -13.77
CA PRO A 62 -16.97 -1.24 -13.76
C PRO A 62 -17.55 -2.64 -13.89
N SER A 63 -18.23 -3.10 -12.83
CA SER A 63 -18.91 -4.37 -12.79
C SER A 63 -20.00 -4.34 -13.86
N ARG A 64 -19.76 -5.03 -14.98
CA ARG A 64 -20.82 -5.29 -15.96
C ARG A 64 -21.67 -6.46 -15.47
N SER A 65 -22.46 -6.22 -14.44
CA SER A 65 -23.58 -7.08 -14.07
C SER A 65 -24.74 -6.76 -15.02
N LYS A 66 -24.95 -7.61 -16.03
CA LYS A 66 -26.26 -7.67 -16.70
C LYS A 66 -27.18 -8.51 -15.79
N PRO A 67 -28.41 -8.06 -15.48
CA PRO A 67 -29.42 -9.00 -15.02
C PRO A 67 -29.71 -9.96 -16.17
N ARG A 68 -29.74 -11.27 -15.88
CA ARG A 68 -30.42 -12.21 -16.75
C ARG A 68 -31.87 -12.17 -16.32
N ASP A 69 -32.72 -11.60 -17.15
CA ASP A 69 -34.16 -11.79 -17.04
C ASP A 69 -34.43 -13.30 -17.20
N ASP A 70 -34.94 -13.91 -16.13
CA ASP A 70 -35.45 -15.28 -16.14
C ASP A 70 -36.87 -15.21 -16.69
N GLU A 71 -37.01 -15.26 -18.00
CA GLU A 71 -38.29 -15.57 -18.65
C GLU A 71 -38.36 -17.10 -18.80
N THR A 72 -39.03 -17.75 -17.85
CA THR A 72 -39.44 -19.14 -17.98
C THR A 72 -40.96 -19.18 -18.23
N PHE A 73 -41.31 -19.73 -19.39
CA PHE A 73 -42.66 -20.00 -19.91
C PHE A 73 -43.46 -20.99 -19.05
#